data_AF-J0ZSB9-F1
#
_entry.id   AF-J0ZSB9-F1
#
_cell.length_a   1.000
_cell.length_b   1.000
_cell.length_c   1.000
_cell.angle_alpha   90.00
_cell.angle_beta   90.00
_cell.angle_gamma   90.00
#
_symmetry.space_group_name_H-M   'P 1'
#
loop_
_entity.id
_entity.type
_entity.pdbx_description
1 polymer ?
#
loop_
_entity_poly.entity_id
_entity_poly.type
_entity_poly.pdbx_seq_one_letter_code
_entity_poly.pdbx_strand_id
1 'polypeptide(L)'
;MIKKTLKEAQQLLLLPATVDEIAEQFSLLSGAMRLPKDMDSNSTAKAYMIALEGYSSFAVRKSVVDIIKGKAKGFNRTFMPSAPELSLYCESLEQSEHLKIKTVERIINAPEEEALIEIISDEKHQQLLKAFKSIGEAA
;
A
#
# COMPACT_ATOMS: atom_id res chain seq x y z
N MET A 1 17.91 15.15 -0.79
CA MET A 1 16.56 15.09 -1.38
C MET A 1 15.79 13.85 -0.89
N ILE A 2 16.31 12.63 -1.08
CA ILE A 2 15.61 11.37 -0.73
C ILE A 2 15.23 11.25 0.76
N LYS A 3 16.13 11.57 1.69
CA LYS A 3 15.83 11.55 3.14
C LYS A 3 14.69 12.49 3.55
N LYS A 4 14.55 13.63 2.86
CA LYS A 4 13.46 14.59 3.10
C LYS A 4 12.12 14.00 2.65
N THR A 5 12.08 13.43 1.44
CA THR A 5 10.89 12.76 0.90
C THR A 5 10.44 11.57 1.74
N LEU A 6 11.39 10.79 2.29
CA LEU A 6 11.07 9.71 3.22
C LEU A 6 10.36 10.22 4.49
N LYS A 7 10.86 11.32 5.06
CA LYS A 7 10.27 11.93 6.25
C LYS A 7 8.87 12.50 5.97
N GLU A 8 8.67 13.11 4.81
CA GLU A 8 7.37 13.60 4.37
C GLU A 8 6.37 12.43 4.20
N ALA A 9 6.80 11.31 3.60
CA ALA A 9 5.97 10.11 3.47
C ALA A 9 5.59 9.52 4.83
N GLN A 10 6.53 9.48 5.79
CA GLN A 10 6.26 9.06 7.17
C GLN A 10 5.21 9.95 7.83
N GLN A 11 5.34 11.28 7.68
CA GLN A 11 4.40 12.24 8.27
C GLN A 11 2.98 12.09 7.69
N LEU A 12 2.86 11.82 6.39
CA LEU A 12 1.56 11.62 5.75
C LEU A 12 0.82 10.38 6.28
N LEU A 13 1.54 9.30 6.61
CA LEU A 13 0.93 8.11 7.23
C LEU A 13 0.62 8.30 8.72
N LEU A 14 1.16 9.34 9.36
CA LEU A 14 0.87 9.65 10.77
C LEU A 14 -0.28 10.65 10.95
N LEU A 15 -0.70 11.33 9.88
CA LEU A 15 -1.76 12.33 9.95
C LEU A 15 -3.13 11.63 9.93
N PRO A 16 -3.87 11.58 11.05
CA PRO A 16 -5.18 10.95 11.09
C PRO A 16 -6.16 11.70 10.17
N ALA A 17 -7.07 10.95 9.56
CA ALA A 17 -8.17 11.52 8.80
C ALA A 17 -9.06 12.35 9.72
N THR A 18 -9.51 13.51 9.26
CA THR A 18 -10.47 14.30 10.02
C THR A 18 -11.88 13.72 9.88
N VAL A 19 -12.77 14.09 10.80
CA VAL A 19 -14.19 13.75 10.75
C VAL A 19 -14.82 14.15 9.41
N ASP A 20 -14.51 15.36 8.93
CA ASP A 20 -15.01 15.88 7.66
C ASP A 20 -14.47 15.09 6.47
N GLU A 21 -13.19 14.69 6.50
CA GLU A 21 -12.60 13.85 5.45
C GLU A 21 -13.28 12.48 5.39
N ILE A 22 -13.55 11.85 6.54
CA ILE A 22 -14.24 10.56 6.61
C ILE A 22 -15.67 10.69 6.05
N ALA A 23 -16.39 11.76 6.42
CA ALA A 23 -17.74 12.02 5.93
C ALA A 23 -17.77 12.28 4.40
N GLU A 24 -16.78 13.01 3.88
CA GLU A 24 -16.61 13.23 2.44
C GLU A 24 -16.35 11.90 1.71
N GLN A 25 -15.43 11.08 2.22
CA GLN A 25 -15.10 9.78 1.63
C GLN A 25 -16.31 8.81 1.66
N PHE A 26 -17.10 8.82 2.73
CA PHE A 26 -18.37 8.09 2.78
C PHE A 26 -19.36 8.57 1.72
N SER A 27 -19.49 9.89 1.51
CA SER A 27 -20.37 10.45 0.48
C SER A 27 -19.91 10.05 -0.93
N LEU A 28 -18.61 10.05 -1.20
CA LEU A 28 -18.06 9.58 -2.48
C LEU A 28 -18.35 8.09 -2.71
N LEU A 29 -18.17 7.26 -1.67
CA LEU A 29 -18.40 5.83 -1.76
C LEU A 29 -19.89 5.50 -1.98
N SER A 30 -20.79 6.19 -1.29
CA SER A 30 -22.24 6.03 -1.45
C SER A 30 -22.79 6.58 -2.77
N GLY A 31 -22.08 7.52 -3.42
CA GLY A 31 -22.37 7.93 -4.79
C GLY A 31 -21.95 6.88 -5.84
N ALA A 32 -20.96 6.05 -5.53
CA ALA A 32 -20.43 5.03 -6.45
C ALA A 32 -21.04 3.63 -6.26
N MET A 33 -21.56 3.33 -5.07
CA MET A 33 -22.01 2.00 -4.67
C MET A 33 -23.34 2.05 -3.92
N ARG A 34 -24.10 0.95 -3.94
CA ARG A 34 -25.39 0.88 -3.27
C ARG A 34 -25.22 0.52 -1.79
N LEU A 35 -25.97 1.19 -0.93
CA LEU A 35 -26.26 0.68 0.41
C LEU A 35 -27.22 -0.52 0.30
N PRO A 36 -27.01 -1.60 1.09
CA PRO A 36 -28.03 -2.63 1.28
C PRO A 36 -29.37 -2.03 1.71
N LYS A 37 -30.48 -2.57 1.21
CA LYS A 37 -31.84 -1.96 1.36
C LYS A 37 -32.32 -1.89 2.81
N ASP A 38 -31.76 -2.73 3.67
CA ASP A 38 -32.05 -2.89 5.09
C ASP A 38 -31.20 -1.98 5.98
N MET A 39 -30.23 -1.27 5.42
CA MET A 39 -29.35 -0.37 6.18
C MET A 39 -29.88 1.07 6.24
N ASP A 40 -29.96 1.61 7.45
CA ASP A 40 -30.18 3.04 7.68
C ASP A 40 -28.91 3.83 7.32
N SER A 41 -29.03 4.82 6.44
CA SER A 41 -27.87 5.59 5.94
C SER A 41 -27.17 6.37 7.04
N ASN A 42 -27.92 6.90 8.01
CA ASN A 42 -27.36 7.69 9.11
C ASN A 42 -26.57 6.82 10.09
N SER A 43 -27.13 5.67 10.49
CA SER A 43 -26.46 4.71 11.37
C SER A 43 -25.24 4.10 10.68
N THR A 44 -25.33 3.86 9.36
CA THR A 44 -24.21 3.39 8.57
C THR A 44 -23.08 4.42 8.52
N ALA A 45 -23.38 5.68 8.23
CA ALA A 45 -22.38 6.75 8.22
C ALA A 45 -21.65 6.85 9.58
N LYS A 46 -22.39 6.81 10.70
CA LYS A 46 -21.80 6.79 12.05
C LYS A 46 -20.91 5.57 12.29
N ALA A 47 -21.32 4.39 11.83
CA ALA A 47 -20.51 3.19 11.95
C ALA A 47 -19.18 3.34 11.19
N TYR A 48 -19.20 3.94 10.00
CA TYR A 48 -17.98 4.26 9.25
C TYR A 48 -17.11 5.29 9.97
N MET A 49 -17.70 6.34 10.54
CA MET A 49 -16.95 7.33 11.32
C MET A 49 -16.17 6.67 12.46
N ILE A 50 -16.83 5.80 13.23
CA ILE A 50 -16.19 5.08 14.34
C ILE A 50 -15.14 4.11 13.82
N ALA A 51 -15.44 3.34 12.78
CA ALA A 51 -14.54 2.31 12.27
C ALA A 51 -13.31 2.86 11.57
N LEU A 52 -13.36 4.12 11.10
CA LEU A 52 -12.27 4.79 10.40
C LEU A 52 -11.54 5.82 11.27
N GLU A 53 -12.02 6.08 12.49
CA GLU A 53 -11.36 6.95 13.44
C GLU A 53 -9.94 6.43 13.75
N GLY A 54 -8.95 7.33 13.72
CA GLY A 54 -7.56 7.02 14.01
C GLY A 54 -6.74 6.53 12.82
N TYR A 55 -7.36 6.11 11.71
CA TYR A 55 -6.62 5.83 10.47
C TYR A 55 -6.16 7.13 9.78
N SER A 56 -5.05 7.05 9.07
CA SER A 56 -4.47 8.14 8.32
C SER A 56 -5.38 8.63 7.18
N SER A 57 -5.30 9.93 6.91
CA SER A 57 -5.97 10.56 5.77
C SER A 57 -5.60 9.86 4.45
N PHE A 58 -4.35 9.38 4.34
CA PHE A 58 -3.91 8.57 3.21
C PHE A 58 -4.71 7.27 3.08
N ALA A 59 -4.79 6.46 4.13
CA ALA A 59 -5.45 5.16 4.08
C ALA A 59 -6.94 5.28 3.78
N VAL A 60 -7.63 6.24 4.41
CA VAL A 60 -9.06 6.49 4.19
C VAL A 60 -9.35 6.93 2.75
N ARG A 61 -8.56 7.85 2.18
CA ARG A 61 -8.74 8.25 0.77
C ARG A 61 -8.38 7.13 -0.19
N LYS A 62 -7.27 6.45 0.06
CA LYS A 62 -6.76 5.39 -0.81
C LYS A 62 -7.71 4.20 -0.86
N SER A 63 -8.30 3.83 0.27
CA SER A 63 -9.26 2.72 0.35
C SER A 63 -10.48 2.97 -0.54
N VAL A 64 -11.11 4.14 -0.41
CA VAL A 64 -12.27 4.53 -1.23
C VAL A 64 -11.91 4.60 -2.71
N VAL A 65 -10.76 5.19 -3.07
CA VAL A 65 -10.31 5.24 -4.46
C VAL A 65 -10.10 3.86 -5.05
N ASP A 66 -9.49 2.94 -4.31
CA ASP A 66 -9.23 1.58 -4.80
C ASP A 66 -10.51 0.76 -4.94
N ILE A 67 -11.50 0.97 -4.08
CA ILE A 67 -12.82 0.35 -4.19
C ILE A 67 -13.56 0.87 -5.43
N ILE A 68 -13.66 2.19 -5.59
CA ILE A 68 -14.34 2.83 -6.73
C ILE A 68 -13.69 2.41 -8.06
N LYS A 69 -12.36 2.28 -8.09
CA LYS A 69 -11.62 1.83 -9.28
C LYS A 69 -11.64 0.30 -9.49
N GLY A 70 -12.29 -0.46 -8.61
CA GLY A 70 -12.33 -1.92 -8.69
C GLY A 70 -10.98 -2.61 -8.46
N LYS A 71 -10.03 -1.93 -7.82
CA LYS A 71 -8.68 -2.45 -7.49
C LYS A 71 -8.66 -3.19 -6.15
N ALA A 72 -9.54 -2.83 -5.23
CA ALA A 72 -9.66 -3.48 -3.94
C ALA A 72 -10.27 -4.88 -4.11
N LYS A 73 -9.52 -5.92 -3.71
CA LYS A 73 -9.96 -7.32 -3.79
C LYS A 73 -10.80 -7.69 -2.57
N GLY A 74 -11.71 -8.64 -2.74
CA GLY A 74 -12.54 -9.17 -1.64
C GLY A 74 -13.82 -8.38 -1.38
N PHE A 75 -14.02 -7.22 -2.02
CA PHE A 75 -15.24 -6.44 -1.91
C PHE A 75 -16.28 -6.77 -2.96
N ASN A 76 -17.56 -6.63 -2.57
CA ASN A 76 -18.66 -6.65 -3.51
C ASN A 76 -18.52 -5.47 -4.50
N ARG A 77 -18.83 -5.69 -5.78
CA ARG A 77 -18.71 -4.64 -6.83
C ARG A 77 -19.95 -3.73 -6.92
N THR A 78 -21.02 -4.07 -6.21
CA THR A 78 -22.32 -3.39 -6.28
C THR A 78 -22.68 -2.76 -4.95
N PHE A 79 -22.47 -3.47 -3.85
CA PHE A 79 -22.80 -3.02 -2.50
C PHE A 79 -21.57 -2.45 -1.80
N MET A 80 -21.78 -1.38 -1.04
CA MET A 80 -20.76 -0.82 -0.17
C MET A 80 -20.19 -1.90 0.76
N PRO A 81 -18.90 -1.82 1.13
CA PRO A 81 -18.37 -2.64 2.20
C PRO A 81 -19.11 -2.38 3.51
N SER A 82 -18.99 -3.29 4.46
CA SER A 82 -19.29 -2.98 5.85
C SER A 82 -18.18 -2.12 6.45
N ALA A 83 -18.51 -1.37 7.51
CA ALA A 83 -17.54 -0.54 8.20
C ALA A 83 -16.31 -1.33 8.71
N PRO A 84 -16.45 -2.55 9.29
CA PRO A 84 -15.31 -3.39 9.65
C PRO A 84 -14.46 -3.83 8.45
N GLU A 85 -15.07 -4.19 7.31
CA GLU A 85 -14.31 -4.59 6.12
C GLU A 85 -13.48 -3.42 5.57
N LEU A 86 -14.04 -2.19 5.56
CA LEU A 86 -13.27 -1.02 5.13
C LEU A 86 -12.15 -0.68 6.13
N SER A 87 -12.41 -0.80 7.43
CA SER A 87 -11.42 -0.60 8.50
C SER A 87 -10.21 -1.53 8.34
N LEU A 88 -10.45 -2.84 8.16
CA LEU A 88 -9.40 -3.83 7.91
C LEU A 88 -8.60 -3.52 6.64
N TYR A 89 -9.26 -3.00 5.61
CA TYR A 89 -8.56 -2.62 4.38
C TYR A 89 -7.69 -1.38 4.59
N CYS A 90 -8.16 -0.37 5.32
CA CYS A 90 -7.35 0.78 5.75
C CYS A 90 -6.12 0.32 6.54
N GLU A 91 -6.30 -0.57 7.52
CA GLU A 91 -5.19 -1.15 8.30
C GLU A 91 -4.15 -1.82 7.39
N SER A 92 -4.61 -2.66 6.44
CA SER A 92 -3.72 -3.34 5.51
C SER A 92 -2.91 -2.39 4.62
N LEU A 93 -3.51 -1.25 4.23
CA LEU A 93 -2.85 -0.21 3.45
C LEU A 93 -1.75 0.47 4.28
N GLU A 94 -2.05 0.85 5.51
CA GLU A 94 -1.07 1.48 6.41
C GLU A 94 0.10 0.56 6.72
N GLN A 95 -0.19 -0.69 7.07
CA GLN A 95 0.84 -1.69 7.34
C GLN A 95 1.75 -1.90 6.12
N SER A 96 1.16 -2.02 4.92
CA SER A 96 1.92 -2.14 3.67
C SER A 96 2.83 -0.93 3.43
N GLU A 97 2.31 0.29 3.56
CA GLU A 97 3.11 1.49 3.33
C GLU A 97 4.17 1.71 4.42
N HIS A 98 3.86 1.42 5.69
CA HIS A 98 4.84 1.42 6.78
C HIS A 98 6.00 0.46 6.51
N LEU A 99 5.72 -0.76 6.03
CA LEU A 99 6.76 -1.73 5.67
C LEU A 99 7.65 -1.24 4.52
N LYS A 100 7.05 -0.61 3.50
CA LYS A 100 7.81 -0.02 2.38
C LYS A 100 8.71 1.12 2.86
N ILE A 101 8.17 2.03 3.65
CA ILE A 101 8.93 3.14 4.25
C ILE A 101 10.09 2.62 5.08
N LYS A 102 9.85 1.64 5.97
CA LYS A 102 10.89 1.03 6.80
C LYS A 102 11.97 0.34 5.97
N THR A 103 11.58 -0.27 4.85
CA THR A 103 12.52 -0.89 3.91
C THR A 103 13.41 0.16 3.25
N VAL A 104 12.81 1.26 2.77
CA VAL A 104 13.55 2.37 2.16
C VAL A 104 14.47 3.04 3.18
N GLU A 105 14.01 3.25 4.41
CA GLU A 105 14.81 3.78 5.51
C GLU A 105 16.04 2.90 5.79
N ARG A 106 15.85 1.58 5.85
CA ARG A 106 16.94 0.62 6.03
C ARG A 106 17.96 0.69 4.91
N ILE A 107 17.52 0.77 3.65
CA ILE A 107 18.42 0.85 2.49
C ILE A 107 19.22 2.15 2.50
N ILE A 108 18.58 3.28 2.80
CA ILE A 108 19.24 4.60 2.83
C ILE A 108 20.27 4.71 3.96
N ASN A 109 20.02 4.02 5.07
CA ASN A 109 20.90 4.03 6.23
C ASN A 109 21.86 2.84 6.28
N ALA A 110 21.77 1.91 5.32
CA ALA A 110 22.74 0.84 5.22
C ALA A 110 24.11 1.45 4.92
N PRO A 111 25.19 0.95 5.55
CA PRO A 111 26.53 1.32 5.13
C PRO A 111 26.69 0.99 3.65
N GLU A 112 27.36 1.86 2.91
CA GLU A 112 27.81 1.51 1.56
C GLU A 112 28.81 0.35 1.71
N GLU A 113 28.36 -0.87 1.45
CA GLU A 113 29.28 -1.97 1.18
C GLU A 113 29.95 -1.62 -0.15
N GLU A 114 31.24 -1.26 -0.12
CA GLU A 114 32.07 -1.41 -1.30
C GLU A 114 31.84 -2.82 -1.78
N ALA A 115 31.36 -2.98 -3.02
CA ALA A 115 31.34 -4.28 -3.64
C ALA A 115 32.76 -4.84 -3.46
N LEU A 116 32.89 -5.91 -2.69
CA LEU A 116 34.05 -6.77 -2.78
C LEU A 116 34.01 -7.29 -4.20
N ILE A 117 34.56 -6.51 -5.13
CA ILE A 117 34.97 -6.99 -6.42
C ILE A 117 36.15 -7.89 -6.09
N GLU A 118 35.85 -9.10 -5.59
CA GLU A 118 36.67 -10.24 -5.97
C GLU A 118 36.56 -10.24 -7.48
N ILE A 119 37.53 -9.61 -8.12
CA ILE A 119 37.76 -9.69 -9.55
C ILE A 119 37.83 -11.18 -9.79
N ILE A 120 36.76 -11.73 -10.35
CA ILE A 120 36.68 -13.14 -10.69
C ILE A 120 37.91 -13.40 -11.54
N SER A 121 38.77 -14.32 -11.11
CA SER A 121 39.99 -14.60 -11.87
C SER A 121 39.63 -14.90 -13.32
N ASP A 122 40.50 -14.54 -14.26
CA ASP A 122 40.27 -14.77 -15.69
C ASP A 122 39.88 -16.23 -15.97
N GLU A 123 40.43 -17.16 -15.19
CA GLU A 123 40.11 -18.59 -15.24
C GLU A 123 38.65 -18.90 -14.87
N LYS A 124 38.14 -18.35 -13.76
CA LYS A 124 36.72 -18.50 -13.39
C LYS A 124 35.81 -17.80 -14.40
N HIS A 125 36.22 -16.66 -14.93
CA HIS A 125 35.47 -15.96 -15.98
C HIS A 125 35.39 -16.80 -17.28
N GLN A 126 36.49 -17.43 -17.69
CA GLN A 126 36.50 -18.34 -18.84
C GLN A 126 35.66 -19.61 -18.60
N GLN A 127 35.66 -20.16 -17.39
CA GLN A 127 34.80 -21.29 -17.04
C GLN A 127 33.31 -20.93 -17.14
N LEU A 128 32.92 -19.75 -16.65
CA LEU A 128 31.55 -19.23 -16.79
C LEU A 128 31.15 -19.07 -18.25
N LEU A 129 31.99 -18.46 -19.09
CA LEU A 129 31.72 -18.29 -20.51
C LEU A 129 31.53 -19.64 -21.24
N LYS A 130 32.33 -20.65 -20.90
CA LYS A 130 32.18 -22.01 -21.45
C LYS A 130 30.86 -22.65 -21.01
N ALA A 131 30.48 -22.50 -19.74
CA ALA A 131 29.21 -23.01 -19.23
C ALA A 131 28.01 -22.38 -19.94
N PHE A 132 27.99 -21.05 -20.11
CA PHE A 132 26.91 -20.37 -20.84
C PHE A 132 26.80 -20.81 -22.31
N LYS A 133 27.93 -21.02 -22.97
CA LYS A 133 27.95 -21.47 -24.37
C LYS A 133 27.39 -22.90 -24.51
N SER A 134 27.73 -23.79 -23.58
CA SER A 134 27.19 -25.16 -23.56
C SER A 134 25.69 -25.24 -23.27
N ILE A 135 25.14 -24.27 -22.53
CA ILE A 135 23.69 -24.19 -22.27
C ILE A 135 22.93 -23.69 -23.51
N GLY A 136 23.52 -22.76 -24.26
CA GLY A 136 22.93 -22.24 -25.51
C GLY A 136 23.00 -23.20 -26.70
N GLU A 137 23.93 -24.17 -26.69
CA GLU A 137 24.08 -25.19 -27.73
C GLU A 137 23.22 -26.46 -27.45
N ALA A 138 22.63 -26.57 -26.27
CA ALA A 138 21.77 -27.68 -25.85
C ALA A 138 20.25 -27.38 -25.94
N ALA A 139 19.88 -26.20 -26.45
CA ALA A 139 18.50 -25.75 -26.69
C ALA A 139 18.22 -25.60 -28.19
#